data_AF-A0A9X6AI25-F1
#
_entry.id   AF-A0A9X6AI25-F1
#
_cell.length_a   1.000
_cell.length_b   1.000
_cell.length_c   1.000
_cell.angle_alpha   90.00
_cell.angle_beta   90.00
_cell.angle_gamma   90.00
#
_symmetry.space_group_name_H-M   'P 1'
#
loop_
_entity.id
_entity.type
_entity.pdbx_description
1 polymer ?
#
loop_
_entity_poly.entity_id
_entity_poly.type
_entity_poly.pdbx_seq_one_letter_code
_entity_poly.pdbx_strand_id
1 'polypeptide(L)'
;AVVGASAIMLIALYMCHGLSARTSVAVLGTLLSLVLIGILGSEFIGWAALTGNTDDNTGLIHGLYPSIDMSGLLLAGVIIGSLGVLDDVTVTQTSAVWELHEASPTMGWRDLYRAGIRIGRDHIASVVNTLVLAYAGAALPLLLLFSIAQSSVGTVANSELVAEEIVRTLVGSIGLVASVPVTTLLAALVVSADRPAVPAAATEPVESRAPARGGKGRRRKR
;
A
#
# COMPACT_ATOMS: atom_id res chain seq x y z
N ALA A 1 -17.12 -6.16 -8.48
CA ALA A 1 -16.11 -6.35 -7.42
C ALA A 1 -15.59 -5.04 -6.85
N VAL A 2 -14.90 -4.19 -7.62
CA VAL A 2 -14.30 -2.93 -7.14
C VAL A 2 -15.27 -2.07 -6.34
N VAL A 3 -16.49 -1.85 -6.85
CA VAL A 3 -17.51 -1.05 -6.15
C VAL A 3 -17.89 -1.65 -4.79
N GLY A 4 -18.17 -2.96 -4.73
CA GLY A 4 -18.53 -3.65 -3.48
C GLY A 4 -17.38 -3.69 -2.47
N ALA A 5 -16.17 -4.02 -2.94
CA ALA A 5 -14.94 -3.99 -2.15
C ALA A 5 -14.68 -2.59 -1.56
N SER A 6 -14.83 -1.55 -2.40
CA SER A 6 -14.70 -0.15 -1.98
C SER A 6 -15.74 0.23 -0.93
N ALA A 7 -17.00 -0.19 -1.10
CA ALA A 7 -18.07 0.09 -0.15
C ALA A 7 -17.81 -0.56 1.22
N ILE A 8 -17.41 -1.84 1.23
CA ILE A 8 -17.07 -2.57 2.47
C ILE A 8 -15.90 -1.88 3.18
N MET A 9 -14.83 -1.58 2.45
CA MET A 9 -13.64 -0.91 3.00
C MET A 9 -13.97 0.49 3.54
N LEU A 10 -14.73 1.30 2.81
CA LEU A 10 -15.12 2.64 3.26
C LEU A 10 -15.86 2.58 4.60
N ILE A 11 -16.83 1.68 4.72
CA ILE A 11 -17.59 1.50 5.96
C ILE A 11 -16.64 1.02 7.07
N ALA A 12 -15.84 -0.02 6.82
CA ALA A 12 -14.94 -0.60 7.81
C ALA A 12 -13.91 0.42 8.33
N LEU A 13 -13.19 1.11 7.43
CA LEU A 13 -12.12 2.03 7.81
C LEU A 13 -12.63 3.22 8.61
N TYR A 14 -13.72 3.85 8.18
CA TYR A 14 -14.26 5.00 8.91
C TYR A 14 -14.92 4.61 10.22
N MET A 15 -15.46 3.39 10.35
CA MET A 15 -15.93 2.87 11.64
C MET A 15 -14.79 2.56 12.60
N CYS A 16 -13.69 1.97 12.12
CA CYS A 16 -12.56 1.56 12.97
C CYS A 16 -11.66 2.74 13.37
N HIS A 17 -11.40 3.68 12.45
CA HIS A 17 -10.40 4.73 12.64
C HIS A 17 -11.00 6.14 12.78
N GLY A 18 -12.32 6.28 12.63
CA GLY A 18 -13.01 7.56 12.67
C GLY A 18 -12.75 8.45 11.45
N LEU A 19 -13.49 9.57 11.40
CA LEU A 19 -13.39 10.56 10.34
C LEU A 19 -12.16 11.45 10.57
N SER A 20 -11.10 11.23 9.79
CA SER A 20 -9.88 12.04 9.83
C SER A 20 -9.22 12.16 8.45
N ALA A 21 -8.34 13.15 8.28
CA ALA A 21 -7.49 13.27 7.10
C ALA A 21 -6.58 12.05 6.93
N ARG A 22 -6.08 11.50 8.05
CA ARG A 22 -5.29 10.26 8.11
C ARG A 22 -6.09 9.08 7.53
N THR A 23 -7.30 8.84 8.01
CA THR A 23 -8.17 7.76 7.51
C THR A 23 -8.49 7.95 6.03
N SER A 24 -8.77 9.19 5.61
CA SER A 24 -9.14 9.49 4.22
C SER A 24 -7.97 9.26 3.25
N VAL A 25 -6.73 9.53 3.67
CA VAL A 25 -5.54 9.20 2.88
C VAL A 25 -5.36 7.70 2.74
N ALA A 26 -5.54 6.93 3.82
CA ALA A 26 -5.48 5.47 3.76
C ALA A 26 -6.49 4.93 2.74
N VAL A 27 -7.76 5.34 2.87
CA VAL A 27 -8.85 5.00 1.93
C VAL A 27 -8.46 5.30 0.47
N LEU A 28 -7.95 6.50 0.18
CA LEU A 28 -7.56 6.87 -1.17
C LEU A 28 -6.40 6.00 -1.68
N GLY A 29 -5.42 5.70 -0.83
CA GLY A 29 -4.34 4.76 -1.14
C GLY A 29 -4.87 3.37 -1.49
N THR A 30 -5.83 2.87 -0.71
CA THR A 30 -6.47 1.56 -0.95
C THR A 30 -7.24 1.56 -2.27
N LEU A 31 -8.04 2.59 -2.55
CA LEU A 31 -8.83 2.70 -3.78
C LEU A 31 -7.94 2.72 -5.03
N LEU A 32 -6.88 3.53 -5.03
CA LEU A 32 -5.93 3.58 -6.14
C LEU A 32 -5.24 2.24 -6.37
N SER A 33 -4.89 1.55 -5.27
CA SER A 33 -4.26 0.22 -5.33
C SER A 33 -5.23 -0.85 -5.84
N LEU A 34 -6.51 -0.79 -5.44
CA LEU A 34 -7.55 -1.69 -5.94
C LEU A 34 -7.83 -1.49 -7.43
N VAL A 35 -7.83 -0.24 -7.91
CA VAL A 35 -7.96 0.04 -9.34
C VAL A 35 -6.79 -0.57 -10.11
N LEU A 36 -5.56 -0.40 -9.61
CA LEU A 36 -4.38 -1.02 -10.19
C LEU A 36 -4.49 -2.55 -10.22
N ILE A 37 -4.93 -3.18 -9.11
CA ILE A 37 -5.15 -4.64 -9.04
C ILE A 37 -6.23 -5.09 -10.00
N GLY A 38 -7.32 -4.34 -10.14
CA GLY A 38 -8.38 -4.65 -11.09
C GLY A 38 -7.87 -4.63 -12.53
N ILE A 39 -7.07 -3.62 -12.91
CA ILE A 39 -6.46 -3.52 -14.23
C ILE A 39 -5.48 -4.68 -14.45
N LEU A 40 -4.50 -4.85 -13.56
CA LEU A 40 -3.50 -5.92 -13.66
C LEU A 40 -4.15 -7.30 -13.69
N GLY A 41 -5.15 -7.53 -12.84
CA GLY A 41 -5.91 -8.77 -12.80
C GLY A 41 -6.61 -9.05 -14.12
N SER A 42 -7.30 -8.06 -14.69
CA SER A 42 -7.99 -8.23 -15.98
C SER A 42 -7.02 -8.57 -17.12
N GLU A 43 -5.87 -7.90 -17.18
CA GLU A 43 -4.85 -8.15 -18.20
C GLU A 43 -4.22 -9.54 -18.04
N PHE A 44 -3.82 -9.91 -16.81
CA PHE A 44 -3.17 -11.21 -16.56
C PHE A 44 -4.13 -12.38 -16.76
N ILE A 45 -5.40 -12.26 -16.34
CA ILE A 45 -6.44 -13.26 -16.59
C ILE A 45 -6.63 -13.44 -18.10
N GLY A 46 -6.69 -12.34 -18.86
CA GLY A 46 -6.79 -12.38 -20.32
C GLY A 46 -5.58 -13.02 -21.00
N TRP A 47 -4.36 -12.62 -20.61
CA TRP A 47 -3.12 -13.14 -21.20
C TRP A 47 -2.89 -14.63 -20.89
N ALA A 48 -3.25 -15.06 -19.69
CA ALA A 48 -3.18 -16.47 -19.30
C ALA A 48 -4.38 -17.30 -19.80
N ALA A 49 -5.33 -16.68 -20.51
CA ALA A 49 -6.55 -17.30 -21.03
C ALA A 49 -7.34 -18.07 -19.94
N LEU A 50 -7.38 -17.51 -18.73
CA LEU A 50 -8.06 -18.14 -17.60
C LEU A 50 -9.58 -18.02 -17.77
N THR A 51 -10.26 -19.15 -17.77
CA THR A 51 -11.72 -19.24 -17.82
C THR A 51 -12.33 -18.98 -16.45
N GLY A 52 -11.59 -19.27 -15.37
CA GLY A 52 -12.08 -19.19 -13.99
C GLY A 52 -12.97 -20.37 -13.58
N ASN A 53 -13.03 -21.42 -14.41
CA ASN A 53 -13.79 -22.63 -14.13
C ASN A 53 -12.86 -23.74 -13.60
N THR A 54 -12.35 -23.53 -12.39
CA THR A 54 -11.23 -24.33 -11.87
C THR A 54 -11.61 -25.27 -10.72
N ASP A 55 -12.80 -25.15 -10.14
CA ASP A 55 -13.31 -26.00 -9.06
C ASP A 55 -14.71 -26.56 -9.34
N ASP A 56 -15.13 -27.56 -8.57
CA ASP A 56 -16.44 -28.22 -8.68
C ASP A 56 -17.59 -27.21 -8.58
N ASN A 57 -17.46 -26.22 -7.68
CA ASN A 57 -18.45 -25.17 -7.51
C ASN A 57 -18.57 -24.29 -8.76
N THR A 58 -17.44 -23.88 -9.35
CA THR A 58 -17.45 -23.07 -10.57
C THR A 58 -18.02 -23.86 -11.76
N GLY A 59 -17.75 -25.17 -11.82
CA GLY A 59 -18.30 -26.06 -12.84
C GLY A 59 -19.82 -26.20 -12.74
N LEU A 60 -20.34 -26.34 -11.52
CA LEU A 60 -21.77 -26.35 -11.27
C LEU A 60 -22.44 -25.03 -11.63
N ILE A 61 -21.84 -23.89 -11.25
CA ILE A 61 -22.38 -22.58 -11.59
C ILE A 61 -22.35 -22.40 -13.12
N HIS A 62 -21.30 -22.83 -13.82
CA HIS A 62 -21.22 -22.70 -15.27
C HIS A 62 -22.27 -23.57 -15.98
N GLY A 63 -22.52 -24.79 -15.46
CA GLY A 63 -23.53 -25.68 -15.98
C GLY A 63 -24.97 -25.22 -15.74
N LEU A 64 -25.26 -24.68 -14.54
CA LEU A 64 -26.62 -24.25 -14.15
C LEU A 64 -26.94 -22.80 -14.58
N TYR A 65 -25.92 -21.95 -14.64
CA TYR A 65 -26.03 -20.51 -14.90
C TYR A 65 -24.95 -20.07 -15.90
N PRO A 66 -25.02 -20.53 -17.17
CA PRO A 66 -23.97 -20.29 -18.18
C PRO A 66 -23.81 -18.81 -18.57
N SER A 67 -24.76 -17.95 -18.21
CA SER A 67 -24.67 -16.49 -18.42
C SER A 67 -23.74 -15.77 -17.42
N ILE A 68 -23.30 -16.45 -16.36
CA ILE A 68 -22.37 -15.87 -15.38
C ILE A 68 -20.94 -15.93 -15.94
N ASP A 69 -20.28 -14.77 -15.93
CA ASP A 69 -18.88 -14.65 -16.32
C ASP A 69 -17.95 -15.16 -15.21
N MET A 70 -17.40 -16.37 -15.41
CA MET A 70 -16.48 -17.02 -14.47
C MET A 70 -15.13 -16.31 -14.37
N SER A 71 -14.64 -15.75 -15.48
CA SER A 71 -13.40 -14.98 -15.50
C SER A 71 -13.56 -13.67 -14.71
N GLY A 72 -14.73 -13.05 -14.80
CA GLY A 72 -15.13 -11.91 -13.97
C GLY A 72 -15.29 -12.28 -12.49
N LEU A 73 -15.78 -13.48 -12.18
CA LEU A 73 -15.86 -13.99 -10.80
C LEU A 73 -14.46 -14.24 -10.21
N LEU A 74 -13.55 -14.81 -11.00
CA LEU A 74 -12.14 -14.93 -10.65
C LEU A 74 -11.52 -13.56 -10.35
N LEU A 75 -11.68 -12.59 -11.24
CA LEU A 75 -11.21 -11.22 -11.03
C LEU A 75 -11.79 -10.62 -9.73
N ALA A 76 -13.06 -10.90 -9.44
CA ALA A 76 -13.68 -10.46 -8.19
C ALA A 76 -13.00 -11.07 -6.96
N GLY A 77 -12.68 -12.38 -7.01
CA GLY A 77 -11.92 -13.06 -5.97
C GLY A 77 -10.54 -12.43 -5.73
N VAL A 78 -9.80 -12.13 -6.81
CA VAL A 78 -8.48 -11.45 -6.73
C VAL A 78 -8.60 -10.09 -6.04
N ILE A 79 -9.59 -9.28 -6.42
CA ILE A 79 -9.83 -7.94 -5.87
C ILE A 79 -10.20 -8.02 -4.38
N ILE A 80 -11.13 -8.92 -4.02
CA ILE A 80 -11.59 -9.06 -2.64
C ILE A 80 -10.48 -9.62 -1.74
N GLY A 81 -9.75 -10.65 -2.19
CA GLY A 81 -8.62 -11.21 -1.45
C GLY A 81 -7.51 -10.19 -1.22
N SER A 82 -7.25 -9.32 -2.21
CA SER A 82 -6.24 -8.28 -2.09
C SER A 82 -6.65 -7.11 -1.19
N LEU A 83 -7.96 -6.77 -1.16
CA LEU A 83 -8.47 -5.68 -0.32
C LEU A 83 -8.09 -5.88 1.15
N GLY A 84 -8.23 -7.11 1.67
CA GLY A 84 -8.00 -7.39 3.09
C GLY A 84 -6.58 -7.03 3.55
N VAL A 85 -5.57 -7.27 2.71
CA VAL A 85 -4.17 -6.93 3.04
C VAL A 85 -3.85 -5.47 2.70
N LEU A 86 -4.46 -4.92 1.64
CA LEU A 86 -4.28 -3.50 1.30
C LEU A 86 -4.77 -2.58 2.42
N ASP A 87 -5.88 -2.92 3.08
CA ASP A 87 -6.44 -2.12 4.17
C ASP A 87 -5.42 -1.91 5.29
N ASP A 88 -4.85 -3.00 5.80
CA ASP A 88 -3.82 -2.98 6.85
C ASP A 88 -2.57 -2.22 6.41
N VAL A 89 -2.07 -2.49 5.20
CA VAL A 89 -0.86 -1.84 4.70
C VAL A 89 -1.06 -0.33 4.54
N THR A 90 -2.15 0.10 3.93
CA THR A 90 -2.38 1.53 3.67
C THR A 90 -2.63 2.32 4.95
N VAL A 91 -3.36 1.77 5.92
CA VAL A 91 -3.54 2.38 7.25
C VAL A 91 -2.20 2.48 7.99
N THR A 92 -1.44 1.39 8.04
CA THR A 92 -0.14 1.35 8.73
C THR A 92 0.86 2.31 8.09
N GLN A 93 0.94 2.35 6.76
CA GLN A 93 1.81 3.28 6.04
C GLN A 93 1.43 4.73 6.30
N THR A 94 0.14 5.03 6.23
CA THR A 94 -0.36 6.38 6.49
C THR A 94 -0.03 6.81 7.91
N SER A 95 -0.26 5.95 8.89
CA SER A 95 0.06 6.22 10.30
C SER A 95 1.55 6.44 10.49
N ALA A 96 2.42 5.63 9.89
CA ALA A 96 3.87 5.81 9.98
C ALA A 96 4.34 7.18 9.45
N VAL A 97 3.77 7.66 8.34
CA VAL A 97 4.10 8.99 7.80
C VAL A 97 3.59 10.11 8.70
N TRP A 98 2.41 9.95 9.30
CA TRP A 98 1.88 10.91 10.27
C TRP A 98 2.77 11.01 11.52
N GLU A 99 3.17 9.87 12.09
CA GLU A 99 4.08 9.82 13.24
C GLU A 99 5.45 10.44 12.93
N LEU A 100 5.98 10.22 11.72
CA LEU A 100 7.22 10.88 11.27
C LEU A 100 7.07 12.40 11.20
N HIS A 101 5.92 12.90 10.76
CA HIS A 101 5.64 14.33 10.73
C HIS A 101 5.49 14.90 12.15
N GLU A 102 4.75 14.23 13.03
CA GLU A 102 4.57 14.66 14.42
C GLU A 102 5.91 14.70 15.18
N ALA A 103 6.80 13.72 14.94
CA ALA A 103 8.13 13.69 15.52
C ALA A 103 9.08 14.77 14.95
N SER A 104 8.83 15.29 13.74
CA SER A 104 9.65 16.32 13.11
C SER A 104 8.81 17.23 12.19
N PRO A 105 8.03 18.18 12.76
CA PRO A 105 7.07 18.98 11.98
C PRO A 105 7.71 19.90 10.93
N THR A 106 9.00 20.18 11.07
CA THR A 106 9.77 20.99 10.12
C THR A 106 10.09 20.22 8.83
N MET A 107 10.04 18.89 8.85
CA MET A 107 10.38 18.02 7.73
C MET A 107 9.48 18.32 6.52
N GLY A 108 10.07 18.41 5.33
CA GLY A 108 9.32 18.60 4.09
C GLY A 108 8.73 17.28 3.58
N TRP A 109 7.71 17.37 2.72
CA TRP A 109 7.05 16.20 2.13
C TRP A 109 8.02 15.22 1.43
N ARG A 110 9.10 15.72 0.82
CA ARG A 110 10.12 14.89 0.15
C ARG A 110 10.88 14.01 1.13
N ASP A 111 11.22 14.56 2.29
CA ASP A 111 11.97 13.85 3.32
C ASP A 111 11.06 12.88 4.07
N LEU A 112 9.80 13.27 4.33
CA LEU A 112 8.76 12.36 4.81
C LEU A 112 8.54 11.19 3.86
N TYR A 113 8.42 11.46 2.56
CA TYR A 113 8.27 10.40 1.56
C TYR A 113 9.46 9.44 1.58
N ARG A 114 10.69 9.95 1.56
CA ARG A 114 11.90 9.12 1.62
C ARG A 114 11.98 8.28 2.90
N ALA A 115 11.61 8.86 4.04
CA ALA A 115 11.60 8.17 5.32
C ALA A 115 10.49 7.10 5.37
N GLY A 116 9.27 7.45 4.97
CA GLY A 116 8.14 6.54 4.89
C GLY A 116 8.41 5.36 3.96
N ILE A 117 9.00 5.57 2.78
CA ILE A 117 9.36 4.49 1.85
C ILE A 117 10.34 3.50 2.48
N ARG A 118 11.30 3.95 3.29
CA ARG A 118 12.24 3.04 3.96
C ARG A 118 11.51 2.12 4.94
N ILE A 119 10.59 2.68 5.74
CA ILE A 119 9.74 1.92 6.67
C ILE A 119 8.85 0.95 5.89
N GLY A 120 8.16 1.47 4.86
CA GLY A 120 7.22 0.70 4.06
C GLY A 120 7.85 -0.45 3.29
N ARG A 121 9.09 -0.28 2.79
CA ARG A 121 9.81 -1.34 2.08
C ARG A 121 10.13 -2.53 3.00
N ASP A 122 10.56 -2.28 4.23
CA ASP A 122 10.91 -3.36 5.15
C ASP A 122 9.62 -4.07 5.64
N HIS A 123 8.54 -3.32 5.87
CA HIS A 123 7.22 -3.88 6.17
C HIS A 123 6.68 -4.74 5.01
N ILE A 124 6.68 -4.22 3.78
CA ILE A 124 6.06 -4.89 2.64
C ILE A 124 6.77 -6.17 2.25
N ALA A 125 8.10 -6.24 2.42
CA ALA A 125 8.86 -7.46 2.22
C ALA A 125 8.36 -8.60 3.13
N SER A 126 8.06 -8.28 4.39
CA SER A 126 7.50 -9.24 5.33
C SER A 126 6.07 -9.63 4.97
N VAL A 127 5.21 -8.67 4.62
CA VAL A 127 3.80 -8.95 4.25
C VAL A 127 3.72 -9.82 2.99
N VAL A 128 4.51 -9.51 1.97
CA VAL A 128 4.57 -10.32 0.73
C VAL A 128 5.03 -11.74 1.04
N ASN A 129 6.06 -11.93 1.88
CA ASN A 129 6.49 -13.27 2.27
C ASN A 129 5.39 -14.05 2.99
N THR A 130 4.65 -13.40 3.89
CA THR A 130 3.51 -14.02 4.59
C THR A 130 2.40 -14.39 3.61
N LEU A 131 2.08 -13.53 2.64
CA LEU A 131 1.09 -13.82 1.61
C LEU A 131 1.50 -15.01 0.73
N VAL A 132 2.75 -15.06 0.28
CA VAL A 132 3.25 -16.19 -0.51
C VAL A 132 3.14 -17.49 0.27
N LEU A 133 3.50 -17.51 1.56
CA LEU A 133 3.33 -18.67 2.41
C LEU A 133 1.86 -19.04 2.64
N ALA A 134 0.97 -18.05 2.80
CA ALA A 134 -0.46 -18.28 2.96
C ALA A 134 -1.09 -18.89 1.70
N TYR A 135 -0.77 -18.36 0.51
CA TYR A 135 -1.25 -18.91 -0.76
C TYR A 135 -0.67 -20.29 -1.05
N ALA A 136 0.63 -20.50 -0.80
CA ALA A 136 1.24 -21.82 -0.92
C ALA A 136 0.59 -22.83 0.05
N GLY A 137 0.29 -22.41 1.28
CA GLY A 137 -0.43 -23.19 2.29
C GLY A 137 -1.85 -23.55 1.83
N ALA A 138 -2.58 -22.59 1.27
CA ALA A 138 -3.93 -22.81 0.73
C ALA A 138 -3.91 -23.76 -0.49
N ALA A 139 -2.83 -23.76 -1.28
CA ALA A 139 -2.65 -24.65 -2.43
C ALA A 139 -2.18 -26.08 -2.05
N LEU A 140 -1.90 -26.37 -0.77
CA LEU A 140 -1.41 -27.71 -0.36
C LEU A 140 -2.32 -28.87 -0.78
N PRO A 141 -3.67 -28.81 -0.65
CA PRO A 141 -4.54 -29.88 -1.10
C PRO A 141 -4.43 -30.14 -2.60
N LEU A 142 -4.31 -29.07 -3.41
CA LEU A 142 -4.12 -29.16 -4.86
C LEU A 142 -2.76 -29.79 -5.20
N LEU A 143 -1.69 -29.36 -4.52
CA LEU A 143 -0.35 -29.95 -4.70
C LEU A 143 -0.31 -31.42 -4.29
N LEU A 144 -1.02 -31.80 -3.22
CA LEU A 144 -1.17 -33.18 -2.80
C LEU A 144 -1.92 -34.01 -3.85
N LEU A 145 -2.99 -33.48 -4.44
CA LEU A 145 -3.74 -34.15 -5.50
C LEU A 145 -2.83 -34.47 -6.69
N PHE A 146 -2.02 -33.50 -7.15
CA PHE A 146 -1.07 -33.74 -8.24
C PHE A 146 0.03 -34.75 -7.87
N SER A 147 0.48 -34.73 -6.62
CA SER A 147 1.43 -35.71 -6.09
C SER A 147 0.86 -37.13 -6.12
N ILE A 148 -0.38 -37.32 -5.65
CA ILE A 148 -1.07 -38.62 -5.66
C ILE A 148 -1.34 -39.07 -7.10
N ALA A 149 -1.76 -38.15 -7.97
CA ALA A 149 -2.00 -38.42 -9.38
C ALA A 149 -0.72 -38.65 -10.20
N GLN A 150 0.47 -38.57 -9.59
CA GLN A 150 1.77 -38.69 -10.25
C GLN A 150 1.91 -37.78 -11.48
N SER A 151 1.33 -36.58 -11.39
CA SER A 151 1.33 -35.61 -12.48
C SER A 151 2.73 -35.05 -12.70
N SER A 152 3.15 -34.90 -13.96
CA SER A 152 4.44 -34.31 -14.27
C SER A 152 4.46 -32.82 -13.90
N VAL A 153 5.63 -32.29 -13.49
CA VAL A 153 5.78 -30.86 -13.16
C VAL A 153 5.33 -29.96 -14.32
N GLY A 154 5.60 -30.36 -15.57
CA GLY A 154 5.15 -29.64 -16.76
C GLY A 154 3.63 -29.60 -16.87
N THR A 155 2.96 -30.72 -16.62
CA THR A 155 1.48 -30.79 -16.61
C THR A 155 0.89 -29.89 -15.52
N VAL A 156 1.45 -29.94 -14.32
CA VAL A 156 1.01 -29.13 -13.18
C VAL A 156 1.19 -27.64 -13.46
N ALA A 157 2.38 -27.23 -13.93
CA ALA A 157 2.70 -25.84 -14.20
C ALA A 157 1.87 -25.22 -15.34
N ASN A 158 1.37 -26.03 -16.27
CA ASN A 158 0.50 -25.59 -17.37
C ASN A 158 -1.00 -25.81 -17.08
N SER A 159 -1.36 -26.25 -15.86
CA SER A 159 -2.76 -26.39 -15.49
C SER A 159 -3.38 -25.03 -15.16
N GLU A 160 -4.65 -24.85 -15.54
CA GLU A 160 -5.38 -23.61 -15.26
C GLU A 160 -5.46 -23.33 -13.75
N LEU A 161 -5.67 -24.36 -12.93
CA LEU A 161 -5.66 -24.30 -11.46
C LEU A 161 -4.39 -23.66 -10.88
N VAL A 162 -3.22 -24.08 -11.38
CA VAL A 162 -1.94 -23.50 -10.93
C VAL A 162 -1.69 -22.13 -11.53
N ALA A 163 -2.04 -21.93 -12.81
CA ALA A 163 -1.92 -20.63 -13.46
C ALA A 163 -2.77 -19.57 -12.75
N GLU A 164 -3.98 -19.93 -12.31
CA GLU A 164 -4.86 -19.06 -11.52
C GLU A 164 -4.19 -18.61 -10.23
N GLU A 165 -3.60 -19.53 -9.46
CA GLU A 165 -2.94 -19.14 -8.22
C GLU A 165 -1.68 -18.32 -8.43
N ILE A 166 -0.92 -18.61 -9.48
CA ILE A 166 0.24 -17.79 -9.86
C ILE A 166 -0.22 -16.37 -10.21
N VAL A 167 -1.25 -16.22 -11.05
CA VAL A 167 -1.80 -14.92 -11.44
C VAL A 167 -2.31 -14.17 -10.21
N ARG A 168 -3.09 -14.82 -9.35
CA ARG A 168 -3.61 -14.22 -8.11
C ARG A 168 -2.48 -13.75 -7.19
N THR A 169 -1.46 -14.58 -6.98
CA THR A 169 -0.30 -14.26 -6.13
C THR A 169 0.51 -13.10 -6.70
N LEU A 170 0.77 -13.10 -8.01
CA LEU A 170 1.54 -12.05 -8.68
C LEU A 170 0.80 -10.71 -8.69
N VAL A 171 -0.46 -10.70 -9.12
CA VAL A 171 -1.28 -9.49 -9.20
C VAL A 171 -1.47 -8.88 -7.80
N GLY A 172 -1.79 -9.71 -6.81
CA GLY A 172 -1.92 -9.28 -5.42
C GLY A 172 -0.61 -8.69 -4.88
N SER A 173 0.52 -9.37 -5.09
CA SER A 173 1.83 -8.91 -4.61
C SER A 173 2.29 -7.62 -5.29
N ILE A 174 2.10 -7.49 -6.61
CA ILE A 174 2.46 -6.27 -7.35
C ILE A 174 1.59 -5.09 -6.87
N GLY A 175 0.28 -5.29 -6.76
CA GLY A 175 -0.62 -4.26 -6.25
C GLY A 175 -0.27 -3.83 -4.82
N LEU A 176 0.13 -4.78 -3.99
CA LEU A 176 0.56 -4.53 -2.62
C LEU A 176 1.88 -3.77 -2.54
N VAL A 177 2.89 -4.13 -3.35
CA VAL A 177 4.16 -3.39 -3.41
C VAL A 177 3.96 -1.98 -3.94
N ALA A 178 3.05 -1.79 -4.91
CA ALA A 178 2.72 -0.49 -5.47
C ALA A 178 1.89 0.40 -4.51
N SER A 179 1.13 -0.18 -3.58
CA SER A 179 0.32 0.59 -2.64
C SER A 179 1.15 1.41 -1.67
N VAL A 180 2.33 0.92 -1.28
CA VAL A 180 3.25 1.60 -0.35
C VAL A 180 3.71 2.95 -0.88
N PRO A 181 4.32 3.08 -2.08
CA PRO A 181 4.73 4.37 -2.59
C PRO A 181 3.55 5.31 -2.87
N VAL A 182 2.43 4.79 -3.36
CA VAL A 182 1.23 5.61 -3.60
C VAL A 182 0.72 6.21 -2.29
N THR A 183 0.53 5.38 -1.27
CA THR A 183 -0.01 5.81 0.03
C THR A 183 0.96 6.72 0.77
N THR A 184 2.26 6.39 0.74
CA THR A 184 3.31 7.22 1.35
C THR A 184 3.36 8.61 0.72
N LEU A 185 3.21 8.71 -0.60
CA LEU A 185 3.18 10.01 -1.29
C LEU A 185 1.95 10.81 -0.88
N LEU A 186 0.76 10.20 -0.91
CA LEU A 186 -0.48 10.88 -0.51
C LEU A 186 -0.39 11.39 0.94
N ALA A 187 0.09 10.54 1.86
CA ALA A 187 0.25 10.91 3.25
C ALA A 187 1.24 12.05 3.43
N ALA A 188 2.41 11.98 2.78
CA ALA A 188 3.44 13.00 2.88
C ALA A 188 2.96 14.36 2.34
N LEU A 189 2.18 14.38 1.25
CA LEU A 189 1.62 15.60 0.68
C LEU A 189 0.53 16.20 1.57
N VAL A 190 -0.40 15.38 2.06
CA VAL A 190 -1.53 15.84 2.89
C VAL A 190 -1.03 16.34 4.24
N VAL A 191 -0.20 15.58 4.95
CA VAL A 191 0.28 15.98 6.28
C VAL A 191 1.20 17.21 6.22
N SER A 192 1.94 17.39 5.12
CA SER A 192 2.79 18.58 4.93
C SER A 192 2.02 19.83 4.54
N ALA A 193 0.78 19.70 4.07
CA ALA A 193 -0.06 20.83 3.70
C ALA A 193 -0.65 21.53 4.94
N ASP A 194 -0.81 20.81 6.06
CA ASP A 194 -1.34 21.31 7.33
C ASP A 194 -0.34 22.19 8.13
N ARG A 195 0.74 22.66 7.51
CA ARG A 195 1.73 23.54 8.17
C ARG A 195 1.07 24.85 8.62
N PRO A 196 1.09 25.18 9.92
CA PRO A 196 0.95 26.58 10.32
C PRO A 196 2.11 27.33 9.69
N ALA A 197 1.82 28.38 8.93
CA ALA A 197 2.86 29.32 8.49
C ALA A 197 3.58 29.80 9.76
N VAL A 198 4.83 29.39 9.94
CA VAL A 198 5.68 29.95 11.00
C VAL A 198 5.71 31.46 10.71
N PRO A 199 5.21 32.34 11.60
CA PRO A 199 5.39 33.77 11.43
C PRO A 199 6.89 33.99 11.31
N ALA A 200 7.33 34.56 10.19
CA ALA A 200 8.73 34.91 9.98
C ALA A 200 9.18 35.65 11.23
N ALA A 201 10.00 34.98 12.06
CA ALA A 201 10.53 35.57 13.27
C ALA A 201 11.19 36.86 12.82
N ALA A 202 10.66 37.99 13.30
CA ALA A 202 11.16 39.31 12.98
C ALA A 202 12.66 39.28 13.21
N THR A 203 13.42 39.45 12.12
CA THR A 203 14.83 39.78 12.20
C THR A 203 14.92 41.11 12.93
N GLU A 204 15.02 41.08 14.25
CA GLU A 204 15.43 42.25 15.00
C GLU A 204 16.83 42.64 14.51
N PRO A 205 17.02 43.86 14.00
CA PRO A 205 18.34 44.32 13.64
C PRO A 205 19.17 44.36 14.92
N VAL A 206 20.24 43.57 14.98
CA VAL A 206 21.26 43.70 16.03
C VAL A 206 21.88 45.09 15.87
N GLU A 207 21.40 46.05 16.66
CA GLU A 207 22.03 47.37 16.78
C GLU A 207 23.46 47.18 17.30
N SER A 208 24.41 47.46 16.41
CA SER A 208 25.83 47.57 16.73
C SER A 208 26.04 48.68 17.75
N ARG A 209 26.11 48.32 19.04
CA ARG A 209 26.60 49.23 20.08
C ARG A 209 28.10 49.43 19.87
N ALA A 210 28.46 50.55 19.26
CA ALA A 210 29.84 51.02 19.17
C ALA A 210 30.44 51.25 20.57
N PRO A 211 31.72 50.90 20.82
CA PRO A 211 32.36 51.15 22.10
C PRO A 211 32.68 52.64 22.27
N ALA A 212 32.24 53.20 23.40
CA ALA A 212 32.48 54.58 23.80
C ALA A 212 33.99 54.87 23.92
N ARG A 213 34.45 55.91 23.21
CA ARG A 213 35.78 56.51 23.39
C ARG A 213 35.89 57.10 24.80
N GLY A 214 36.71 56.50 25.66
CA GLY A 214 37.03 57.02 26.99
C GLY A 214 38.54 57.24 27.19
N GLY A 215 38.95 58.51 27.27
CA GLY A 215 39.96 58.96 28.24
C GLY A 215 41.45 58.82 27.92
N LYS A 216 42.03 59.90 27.35
CA LYS A 216 43.47 60.23 27.45
C LYS A 216 43.89 60.37 28.92
N GLY A 217 44.96 59.69 29.36
CA GLY A 217 45.50 59.81 30.72
C GLY A 217 47.01 59.49 30.87
N ARG A 218 47.85 60.48 30.56
CA ARG A 218 49.21 60.80 31.05
C ARG A 218 50.08 59.71 31.76
N ARG A 219 51.13 59.26 31.06
CA ARG A 219 52.59 59.48 31.32
C ARG A 219 53.06 59.76 32.76
N ARG A 220 53.93 58.88 33.31
CA ARG A 220 55.27 59.12 33.95
C ARG A 220 55.81 57.79 34.54
N LYS A 221 56.96 57.25 34.09
CA LYS A 221 58.33 57.38 34.66
C LYS A 221 58.35 57.11 36.18
N ARG A 222 59.10 56.15 36.74
CA ARG A 222 60.43 55.57 36.45
C ARG A 222 60.46 54.10 36.83
#